data_AF-A0A8T4NU89-F1
#
_entry.id   AF-A0A8T4NU89-F1
#
_cell.length_a   1.000
_cell.length_b   1.000
_cell.length_c   1.000
_cell.angle_alpha   90.00
_cell.angle_beta   90.00
_cell.angle_gamma   90.00
#
_symmetry.space_group_name_H-M   'P 1'
#
loop_
_entity.id
_entity.type
_entity.pdbx_description
1 polymer ?
#
loop_
_entity_poly.entity_id
_entity_poly.type
_entity_poly.pdbx_seq_one_letter_code
_entity_poly.pdbx_strand_id
1 'polypeptide(L)'
;MERYEMVKEIKGDAIKLHEMIKSNKIGHLIKTLDRLGRLDSQFDKKPLLDLLTHENEKVRFLAIKNLAKFEDLSLLETYMNLIKNDESSGVRREAVSAIGRLRNPITKDILISYLKDSDPEVVLQAIRGLLVFREDIEIKKKLVKLENHPNEIIQEVIKKEFEMNHYNGNGIDHSKSPNFMKNAVVHGDVRDILKFVPDESIHLTFTSPPYYNARDYSIYSSYKEYLEFLEEVFKEVYRVTKEGRFFILNTSPIIIPRAGRQYSSKRYPIPYDIHPLLVKMRWEFIDDIIWLKPEASVKNRNAGFLQHRKPLAYKPNPCTEIVMVYRKKTDKLIDWNIKQYDFGIVEESKINGDFESSNVWKIDPVFDKTHSAVFPLELCNKVIKFYSFKGDLVFDPFAGSGTLGKAALNLDRHFFLTEKEKKYIERIKENFNQSKIFSQNKFIPKFLSLDNFKDLNKK
;
A
#
# COMPACT_ATOMS: atom_id res chain seq x y z
N MET A 1 24.94 14.30 23.25
CA MET A 1 25.41 13.18 24.09
C MET A 1 24.76 13.21 25.46
N GLU A 2 24.77 14.34 26.19
CA GLU A 2 24.21 14.49 27.55
C GLU A 2 22.79 13.93 27.79
N ARG A 3 21.90 13.99 26.79
CA ARG A 3 20.48 13.60 26.96
C ARG A 3 20.23 12.09 26.96
N TYR A 4 21.09 11.30 26.33
CA TYR A 4 20.97 9.83 26.34
C TYR A 4 21.53 9.26 27.65
N GLU A 5 22.55 9.92 28.20
CA GLU A 5 23.11 9.63 29.52
C GLU A 5 22.09 9.92 30.62
N MET A 6 21.36 11.05 30.54
CA MET A 6 20.29 11.37 31.50
C MET A 6 19.19 10.29 31.60
N VAL A 7 18.76 9.71 30.47
CA VAL A 7 17.76 8.61 30.47
C VAL A 7 18.36 7.33 31.06
N LYS A 8 19.63 7.04 30.78
CA LYS A 8 20.33 5.88 31.38
C LYS A 8 20.47 6.02 32.88
N GLU A 9 20.75 7.21 33.38
CA GLU A 9 20.87 7.48 34.81
C GLU A 9 19.54 7.32 35.54
N ILE A 10 18.45 7.84 34.98
CA ILE A 10 17.11 7.71 35.58
C ILE A 10 16.66 6.25 35.63
N LYS A 11 17.04 5.40 34.67
CA LYS A 11 16.70 3.98 34.71
C LYS A 11 17.26 3.23 35.92
N GLY A 12 18.39 3.69 36.46
CA GLY A 12 19.06 3.10 37.62
C GLY A 12 18.77 3.81 38.94
N ASP A 13 18.10 4.96 38.92
CA ASP A 13 17.94 5.79 40.11
C ASP A 13 16.62 6.60 40.08
N ALA A 14 15.67 6.18 40.90
CA ALA A 14 14.37 6.84 41.05
C ALA A 14 14.47 8.25 41.66
N ILE A 15 15.53 8.54 42.42
CA ILE A 15 15.77 9.86 43.03
C ILE A 15 15.97 10.91 41.95
N LYS A 16 16.71 10.58 40.88
CA LYS A 16 16.92 11.48 39.74
C LYS A 16 15.64 11.81 38.98
N LEU A 17 14.71 10.85 38.88
CA LEU A 17 13.39 11.13 38.32
C LEU A 17 12.62 12.11 39.22
N HIS A 18 12.65 11.88 40.53
CA HIS A 18 12.00 12.74 41.50
C HIS A 18 12.57 14.18 41.52
N GLU A 19 13.89 14.34 41.44
CA GLU A 19 14.54 15.66 41.31
C GLU A 19 14.16 16.38 40.02
N MET A 20 14.07 15.65 38.90
CA MET A 20 13.66 16.23 37.63
C MET A 20 12.21 16.71 37.68
N ILE A 21 11.32 15.98 38.36
CA ILE A 21 9.92 16.40 38.58
C ILE A 21 9.89 17.73 39.35
N LYS A 22 10.71 17.86 40.41
CA LYS A 22 10.83 19.12 41.19
C LYS A 22 11.36 20.31 40.37
N SER A 23 12.17 20.07 39.34
CA SER A 23 12.71 21.14 38.48
C SER A 23 11.67 21.86 37.61
N ASN A 24 10.42 21.35 37.56
CA ASN A 24 9.24 21.90 36.89
C ASN A 24 9.40 22.27 35.39
N LYS A 25 10.39 21.70 34.71
CA LYS A 25 10.58 21.87 33.25
C LYS A 25 9.74 20.87 32.47
N ILE A 26 8.45 21.16 32.29
CA ILE A 26 7.46 20.23 31.70
C ILE A 26 7.87 19.62 30.35
N GLY A 27 8.45 20.42 29.44
CA GLY A 27 8.89 19.94 28.13
C GLY A 27 10.05 18.93 28.21
N HIS A 28 10.90 19.03 29.23
CA HIS A 28 11.95 18.05 29.50
C HIS A 28 11.35 16.78 30.13
N LEU A 29 10.46 16.93 31.11
CA LEU A 29 9.77 15.81 31.75
C LEU A 29 9.04 14.92 30.73
N ILE A 30 8.24 15.51 29.84
CA ILE A 30 7.53 14.78 28.78
C ILE A 30 8.49 13.99 27.90
N LYS A 31 9.58 14.63 27.43
CA LYS A 31 10.57 13.96 26.57
C LYS A 31 11.28 12.81 27.29
N THR A 32 11.55 12.97 28.58
CA THR A 32 12.19 11.94 29.40
C THR A 32 11.26 10.75 29.61
N LEU A 33 10.01 10.99 30.04
CA LEU A 33 9.03 9.92 30.25
C LEU A 33 8.74 9.14 28.96
N ASP A 34 8.70 9.83 27.81
CA ASP A 34 8.49 9.18 26.51
C ASP A 34 9.66 8.25 26.12
N ARG A 35 10.87 8.56 26.58
CA ARG A 35 12.11 7.83 26.26
C ARG A 35 12.57 6.85 27.34
N LEU A 36 11.85 6.79 28.47
CA LEU A 36 12.26 6.03 29.66
C LEU A 36 12.46 4.54 29.39
N GLY A 37 11.83 3.97 28.36
CA GLY A 37 11.95 2.54 28.01
C GLY A 37 11.41 1.62 29.11
N ARG A 38 11.89 0.38 29.21
CA ARG A 38 11.58 -0.55 30.32
C ARG A 38 12.48 -0.22 31.51
N LEU A 39 11.89 -0.08 32.69
CA LEU A 39 12.56 0.11 33.96
C LEU A 39 12.82 -1.23 34.64
N ASP A 40 13.77 -1.28 35.57
CA ASP A 40 14.01 -2.46 36.41
C ASP A 40 12.77 -2.78 37.24
N SER A 41 12.47 -4.06 37.45
CA SER A 41 11.37 -4.53 38.31
C SER A 41 11.39 -3.97 39.74
N GLN A 42 12.58 -3.67 40.28
CA GLN A 42 12.80 -3.14 41.62
C GLN A 42 12.80 -1.60 41.68
N PHE A 43 12.61 -0.92 40.54
CA PHE A 43 12.57 0.53 40.49
C PHE A 43 11.44 1.08 41.40
N ASP A 44 11.77 2.06 42.24
CA ASP A 44 10.78 2.74 43.08
C ASP A 44 9.76 3.47 42.20
N LYS A 45 8.52 2.99 42.20
CA LYS A 45 7.43 3.49 41.37
C LYS A 45 6.86 4.81 41.87
N LYS A 46 7.18 5.23 43.10
CA LYS A 46 6.61 6.42 43.74
C LYS A 46 6.71 7.69 42.89
N PRO A 47 7.84 8.04 42.26
CA PRO A 47 7.92 9.23 41.41
C PRO A 47 6.98 9.19 40.21
N LEU A 48 6.66 8.01 39.67
CA LEU A 48 5.69 7.87 38.59
C LEU A 48 4.25 7.92 39.09
N LEU A 49 3.97 7.39 40.28
CA LEU A 49 2.66 7.49 40.93
C LEU A 49 2.31 8.94 41.26
N ASP A 50 3.28 9.72 41.74
CA ASP A 50 3.10 11.15 42.04
C ASP A 50 2.70 11.96 40.78
N LEU A 51 3.07 11.50 39.59
CA LEU A 51 2.73 12.16 38.32
C LEU A 51 1.31 11.88 37.83
N LEU A 52 0.57 10.96 38.47
CA LEU A 52 -0.80 10.62 38.08
C LEU A 52 -1.82 11.71 38.43
N THR A 53 -1.46 12.67 39.28
CA THR A 53 -2.31 13.82 39.64
C THR A 53 -1.83 15.13 39.01
N HIS A 54 -0.86 15.06 38.09
CA HIS A 54 -0.28 16.23 37.45
C HIS A 54 -1.31 16.97 36.57
N GLU A 55 -1.29 18.31 36.54
CA GLU A 55 -2.25 19.15 35.79
C GLU A 55 -2.28 18.82 34.29
N ASN A 56 -1.10 18.53 33.71
CA ASN A 56 -0.95 18.20 32.30
C ASN A 56 -1.29 16.73 32.00
N GLU A 57 -2.31 16.51 31.15
CA GLU A 57 -2.77 15.18 30.74
C GLU A 57 -1.70 14.31 30.08
N LYS A 58 -0.77 14.91 29.32
CA LYS A 58 0.30 14.16 28.63
C LYS A 58 1.30 13.60 29.63
N VAL A 59 1.55 14.31 30.74
CA VAL A 59 2.38 13.81 31.84
C VAL A 59 1.70 12.62 32.52
N ARG A 60 0.41 12.74 32.85
CA ARG A 60 -0.38 11.64 33.44
C ARG A 60 -0.40 10.41 32.53
N PHE A 61 -0.70 10.61 31.24
CA PHE A 61 -0.68 9.56 30.22
C PHE A 61 0.66 8.83 30.17
N LEU A 62 1.78 9.57 30.10
CA LEU A 62 3.12 8.97 30.03
C LEU A 62 3.51 8.29 31.34
N ALA A 63 3.05 8.78 32.50
CA ALA A 63 3.25 8.13 33.78
C ALA A 63 2.55 6.75 33.81
N ILE A 64 1.28 6.67 33.42
CA ILE A 64 0.55 5.39 33.30
C ILE A 64 1.26 4.46 32.32
N LYS A 65 1.64 4.96 31.14
CA LYS A 65 2.34 4.18 30.12
C LYS A 65 3.64 3.57 30.63
N ASN A 66 4.36 4.26 31.53
CA ASN A 66 5.57 3.73 32.15
C ASN A 66 5.26 2.77 33.30
N LEU A 67 4.28 3.08 34.16
CA LEU A 67 3.82 2.17 35.23
C LEU A 67 3.29 0.84 34.68
N ALA A 68 2.59 0.86 33.55
CA ALA A 68 2.02 -0.32 32.92
C ALA A 68 3.08 -1.33 32.43
N LYS A 69 4.34 -0.92 32.26
CA LYS A 69 5.45 -1.80 31.82
C LYS A 69 5.95 -2.72 32.94
N PHE A 70 5.58 -2.42 34.19
CA PHE A 70 5.91 -3.28 35.33
C PHE A 70 5.00 -4.50 35.41
N GLU A 71 3.85 -4.49 34.73
CA GLU A 71 2.86 -5.57 34.77
C GLU A 71 2.46 -5.92 36.23
N ASP A 72 2.46 -4.91 37.11
CA ASP A 72 2.29 -5.04 38.55
C ASP A 72 0.81 -5.00 38.93
N LEU A 73 0.25 -6.14 39.35
CA LEU A 73 -1.15 -6.29 39.72
C LEU A 73 -1.57 -5.38 40.89
N SER A 74 -0.64 -4.95 41.76
CA SER A 74 -0.96 -4.04 42.87
C SER A 74 -1.42 -2.66 42.40
N LEU A 75 -1.12 -2.29 41.15
CA LEU A 75 -1.55 -1.03 40.52
C LEU A 75 -2.96 -1.08 39.92
N LEU A 76 -3.65 -2.23 39.97
CA LEU A 76 -4.98 -2.39 39.38
C LEU A 76 -5.98 -1.35 39.89
N GLU A 77 -6.07 -1.16 41.21
CA GLU A 77 -6.96 -0.17 41.82
C GLU A 77 -6.60 1.26 41.38
N THR A 78 -5.30 1.55 41.23
CA THR A 78 -4.83 2.84 40.71
C THR A 78 -5.36 3.08 39.29
N TYR A 79 -5.29 2.09 38.41
CA TYR A 79 -5.79 2.22 37.04
C TYR A 79 -7.32 2.36 37.01
N MET A 80 -8.06 1.60 37.81
CA MET A 80 -9.52 1.76 37.90
C MET A 80 -9.93 3.15 38.37
N ASN A 81 -9.22 3.69 39.37
CA ASN A 81 -9.47 5.04 39.87
C ASN A 81 -9.24 6.11 38.81
N LEU A 82 -8.20 5.96 38.00
CA LEU A 82 -7.91 6.87 36.88
C LEU A 82 -9.00 6.81 35.80
N ILE A 83 -9.48 5.62 35.46
CA ILE A 83 -10.57 5.48 34.47
C ILE A 83 -11.83 6.19 34.96
N LYS A 84 -12.13 6.12 36.26
CA LYS A 84 -13.35 6.72 36.81
C LYS A 84 -13.27 8.25 36.90
N ASN A 85 -12.11 8.79 37.25
CA ASN A 85 -12.01 10.17 37.72
C ASN A 85 -11.19 11.10 36.81
N ASP A 86 -10.39 10.59 35.88
CA ASP A 86 -9.60 11.46 35.00
C ASP A 86 -10.47 12.06 33.89
N GLU A 87 -10.39 13.38 33.72
CA GLU A 87 -11.15 14.11 32.71
C GLU A 87 -10.69 13.80 31.28
N SER A 88 -9.42 13.44 31.10
CA SER A 88 -8.83 13.18 29.78
C SER A 88 -9.16 11.78 29.27
N SER A 89 -9.82 11.69 28.12
CA SER A 89 -10.10 10.41 27.45
C SER A 89 -8.82 9.64 27.13
N GLY A 90 -7.75 10.35 26.74
CA GLY A 90 -6.45 9.75 26.45
C GLY A 90 -5.84 9.04 27.67
N VAL A 91 -6.00 9.63 28.86
CA VAL A 91 -5.51 9.07 30.13
C VAL A 91 -6.35 7.86 30.53
N ARG A 92 -7.69 7.97 30.49
CA ARG A 92 -8.60 6.85 30.77
C ARG A 92 -8.33 5.65 29.85
N ARG A 93 -8.14 5.89 28.55
CA ARG A 93 -7.80 4.87 27.56
C ARG A 93 -6.50 4.15 27.88
N GLU A 94 -5.45 4.89 28.24
CA GLU A 94 -4.16 4.26 28.60
C GLU A 94 -4.27 3.44 29.88
N ALA A 95 -5.10 3.85 30.85
CA ALA A 95 -5.37 3.06 32.04
C ALA A 95 -6.08 1.73 31.71
N VAL A 96 -7.06 1.71 30.79
CA VAL A 96 -7.64 0.45 30.29
C VAL A 96 -6.59 -0.43 29.59
N SER A 97 -5.73 0.18 28.76
CA SER A 97 -4.59 -0.52 28.14
C SER A 97 -3.66 -1.13 29.20
N ALA A 98 -3.37 -0.40 30.28
CA ALA A 98 -2.54 -0.85 31.39
C ALA A 98 -3.15 -2.06 32.11
N ILE A 99 -4.46 -2.04 32.38
CA ILE A 99 -5.20 -3.20 32.94
C ILE A 99 -5.05 -4.42 32.03
N GLY A 100 -5.17 -4.24 30.70
CA GLY A 100 -4.95 -5.32 29.73
C GLY A 100 -3.53 -5.90 29.77
N ARG A 101 -2.51 -5.05 29.99
CA ARG A 101 -1.10 -5.48 30.09
C ARG A 101 -0.78 -6.29 31.34
N LEU A 102 -1.62 -6.26 32.37
CA LEU A 102 -1.46 -7.11 33.56
C LEU A 102 -1.64 -8.61 33.23
N ARG A 103 -2.35 -8.95 32.15
CA ARG A 103 -2.58 -10.33 31.69
C ARG A 103 -3.08 -11.29 32.78
N ASN A 104 -3.76 -10.76 33.79
CA ASN A 104 -4.23 -11.52 34.94
C ASN A 104 -5.72 -11.85 34.79
N PRO A 105 -6.17 -13.09 35.08
CA PRO A 105 -7.58 -13.46 34.97
C PRO A 105 -8.57 -12.56 35.72
N ILE A 106 -8.16 -11.93 36.83
CA ILE A 106 -9.00 -11.00 37.61
C ILE A 106 -9.43 -9.78 36.77
N THR A 107 -8.68 -9.42 35.73
CA THR A 107 -8.99 -8.25 34.90
C THR A 107 -10.04 -8.52 33.82
N LYS A 108 -10.43 -9.79 33.58
CA LYS A 108 -11.37 -10.18 32.51
C LYS A 108 -12.70 -9.45 32.62
N ASP A 109 -13.35 -9.51 33.78
CA ASP A 109 -14.68 -8.89 33.98
C ASP A 109 -14.62 -7.37 33.89
N ILE A 110 -13.52 -6.79 34.38
CA ILE A 110 -13.24 -5.36 34.28
C ILE A 110 -13.15 -4.96 32.80
N LEU A 111 -12.33 -5.65 32.00
CA LEU A 111 -12.20 -5.37 30.57
C LEU A 111 -13.50 -5.63 29.79
N ILE A 112 -14.28 -6.67 30.15
CA ILE A 112 -15.60 -6.92 29.56
C ILE A 112 -16.53 -5.73 29.77
N SER A 113 -16.50 -5.09 30.95
CA SER A 113 -17.35 -3.94 31.24
C SER A 113 -17.09 -2.75 30.29
N TYR A 114 -15.85 -2.59 29.83
CA TYR A 114 -15.43 -1.53 28.90
C TYR A 114 -15.70 -1.85 27.41
N LEU A 115 -16.24 -3.03 27.07
CA LEU A 115 -16.68 -3.31 25.70
C LEU A 115 -17.94 -2.54 25.27
N LYS A 116 -18.60 -1.86 26.22
CA LYS A 116 -19.80 -1.03 26.00
C LYS A 116 -19.52 0.47 26.15
N ASP A 117 -18.25 0.86 26.24
CA ASP A 117 -17.88 2.26 26.39
C ASP A 117 -18.31 3.08 25.15
N SER A 118 -18.64 4.35 25.36
CA SER A 118 -19.03 5.24 24.26
C SER A 118 -17.85 5.69 23.42
N ASP A 119 -16.62 5.62 23.95
CA ASP A 119 -15.38 5.89 23.22
C ASP A 119 -14.87 4.60 22.54
N PRO A 120 -14.90 4.51 21.19
CA PRO A 120 -14.43 3.33 20.47
C PRO A 120 -12.96 2.97 20.77
N GLU A 121 -12.13 3.96 21.10
CA GLU A 121 -10.73 3.72 21.41
C GLU A 121 -10.55 2.99 22.76
N VAL A 122 -11.43 3.25 23.73
CA VAL A 122 -11.48 2.51 25.01
C VAL A 122 -11.92 1.07 24.76
N VAL A 123 -12.97 0.88 23.96
CA VAL A 123 -13.44 -0.45 23.55
C VAL A 123 -12.33 -1.24 22.85
N LEU A 124 -11.57 -0.61 21.96
CA LEU A 124 -10.43 -1.25 21.29
C LEU A 124 -9.32 -1.67 22.27
N GLN A 125 -9.02 -0.88 23.31
CA GLN A 125 -8.07 -1.31 24.35
C GLN A 125 -8.60 -2.49 25.17
N ALA A 126 -9.89 -2.49 25.49
CA ALA A 126 -10.54 -3.60 26.18
C ALA A 126 -10.49 -4.90 25.35
N ILE A 127 -10.81 -4.81 24.04
CA ILE A 127 -10.67 -5.94 23.10
C ILE A 127 -9.23 -6.47 23.11
N ARG A 128 -8.22 -5.59 22.95
CA ARG A 128 -6.80 -5.99 22.95
C ARG A 128 -6.40 -6.69 24.25
N GLY A 129 -6.84 -6.19 25.40
CA GLY A 129 -6.60 -6.84 26.68
C GLY A 129 -7.24 -8.22 26.78
N LEU A 130 -8.46 -8.37 26.28
CA LEU A 130 -9.20 -9.63 26.30
C LEU A 130 -8.69 -10.67 25.30
N LEU A 131 -8.10 -10.26 24.18
CA LEU A 131 -7.53 -11.18 23.18
C LEU A 131 -6.39 -12.03 23.74
N VAL A 132 -5.73 -11.60 24.82
CA VAL A 132 -4.77 -12.44 25.56
C VAL A 132 -5.43 -13.72 26.10
N PHE A 133 -6.74 -13.67 26.38
CA PHE A 133 -7.55 -14.77 26.90
C PHE A 133 -8.46 -15.39 25.82
N ARG A 134 -8.12 -15.28 24.52
CA ARG A 134 -8.98 -15.72 23.41
C ARG A 134 -9.37 -17.20 23.42
N GLU A 135 -8.58 -18.06 24.08
CA GLU A 135 -8.87 -19.50 24.23
C GLU A 135 -10.00 -19.74 25.25
N ASP A 136 -10.34 -18.74 26.08
CA ASP A 136 -11.49 -18.78 26.96
C ASP A 136 -12.79 -18.63 26.17
N ILE A 137 -13.64 -19.65 26.25
CA ILE A 137 -14.89 -19.75 25.51
C ILE A 137 -15.84 -18.59 25.84
N GLU A 138 -15.87 -18.13 27.09
CA GLU A 138 -16.75 -17.02 27.48
C GLU A 138 -16.24 -15.70 26.89
N ILE A 139 -14.93 -15.45 26.95
CA ILE A 139 -14.33 -14.26 26.35
C ILE A 139 -14.57 -14.23 24.84
N LYS A 140 -14.31 -15.35 24.15
CA LYS A 140 -14.58 -15.49 22.72
C LYS A 140 -16.04 -15.18 22.38
N LYS A 141 -17.01 -15.73 23.13
CA LYS A 141 -18.44 -15.44 22.96
C LYS A 141 -18.78 -13.96 23.14
N LYS A 142 -18.10 -13.24 24.05
CA LYS A 142 -18.31 -11.81 24.25
C LYS A 142 -17.72 -10.99 23.11
N LEU A 143 -16.51 -11.33 22.65
CA LEU A 143 -15.82 -10.61 21.57
C LEU A 143 -16.53 -10.78 20.22
N VAL A 144 -16.96 -11.99 19.86
CA VAL A 144 -17.68 -12.26 18.59
C VAL A 144 -18.96 -11.42 18.46
N LYS A 145 -19.65 -11.10 19.56
CA LYS A 145 -20.85 -10.23 19.51
C LYS A 145 -20.57 -8.81 18.99
N LEU A 146 -19.32 -8.38 19.00
CA LEU A 146 -18.89 -7.07 18.51
C LEU A 146 -18.78 -7.02 16.98
N GLU A 147 -19.02 -8.11 16.25
CA GLU A 147 -19.17 -8.11 14.79
C GLU A 147 -20.25 -7.15 14.30
N ASN A 148 -21.27 -6.90 15.12
CA ASN A 148 -22.38 -5.97 14.84
C ASN A 148 -22.23 -4.63 15.56
N HIS A 149 -21.04 -4.30 16.06
CA HIS A 149 -20.80 -3.04 16.76
C HIS A 149 -20.96 -1.83 15.80
N PRO A 150 -21.54 -0.69 16.21
CA PRO A 150 -21.79 0.44 15.31
C PRO A 150 -20.52 1.07 14.70
N ASN A 151 -19.37 0.91 15.34
CA ASN A 151 -18.08 1.40 14.83
C ASN A 151 -17.40 0.35 13.92
N GLU A 152 -17.06 0.75 12.70
CA GLU A 152 -16.54 -0.10 11.64
C GLU A 152 -15.13 -0.65 11.96
N ILE A 153 -14.30 0.11 12.66
CA ILE A 153 -12.95 -0.33 13.06
C ILE A 153 -13.05 -1.51 14.03
N ILE A 154 -13.98 -1.45 14.98
CA ILE A 154 -14.23 -2.56 15.92
C ILE A 154 -14.72 -3.80 15.16
N GLN A 155 -15.67 -3.64 14.23
CA GLN A 155 -16.11 -4.76 13.40
C GLN A 155 -14.93 -5.39 12.65
N GLU A 156 -14.09 -4.58 12.01
CA GLU A 156 -12.93 -5.04 11.25
C GLU A 156 -11.94 -5.84 12.12
N VAL A 157 -11.63 -5.34 13.32
CA VAL A 157 -10.74 -6.04 14.27
C VAL A 157 -11.32 -7.40 14.63
N ILE A 158 -12.61 -7.50 14.93
CA ILE A 158 -13.24 -8.75 15.36
C ILE A 158 -13.31 -9.75 14.21
N LYS A 159 -13.69 -9.31 13.01
CA LYS A 159 -13.69 -10.13 11.79
C LYS A 159 -12.30 -10.69 11.51
N LYS A 160 -11.27 -9.85 11.62
CA LYS A 160 -9.88 -10.28 11.43
C LYS A 160 -9.45 -11.35 12.43
N GLU A 161 -9.80 -11.20 13.70
CA GLU A 161 -9.39 -12.13 14.76
C GLU A 161 -10.15 -13.47 14.72
N PHE A 162 -11.41 -13.49 14.27
CA PHE A 162 -12.28 -14.66 14.40
C PHE A 162 -12.86 -15.23 13.09
N GLU A 163 -12.89 -14.48 11.97
CA GLU A 163 -13.47 -14.92 10.69
C GLU A 163 -12.44 -15.32 9.61
N MET A 164 -11.13 -15.16 9.82
CA MET A 164 -10.15 -15.46 8.77
C MET A 164 -10.10 -16.96 8.44
N ASN A 165 -10.89 -17.35 7.44
CA ASN A 165 -10.62 -18.49 6.58
C ASN A 165 -9.22 -18.33 6.01
N HIS A 166 -8.28 -19.16 6.44
CA HIS A 166 -6.98 -19.27 5.79
C HIS A 166 -7.19 -19.70 4.34
N TYR A 167 -7.16 -18.74 3.41
CA TYR A 167 -6.81 -19.05 2.03
C TYR A 167 -5.40 -19.62 2.07
N ASN A 168 -5.30 -20.94 2.05
CA ASN A 168 -4.03 -21.64 1.85
C ASN A 168 -3.59 -21.34 0.41
N GLY A 169 -2.73 -20.34 0.24
CA GLY A 169 -2.10 -20.04 -1.04
C GLY A 169 -1.47 -21.30 -1.63
N ASN A 170 -1.49 -21.41 -2.96
CA ASN A 170 -1.16 -22.57 -3.78
C ASN A 170 0.31 -23.05 -3.68
N GLY A 171 0.85 -23.31 -2.49
CA GLY A 171 2.14 -23.99 -2.24
C GLY A 171 3.41 -23.31 -2.76
N ILE A 172 3.31 -22.26 -3.57
CA ILE A 172 4.44 -21.51 -4.12
C ILE A 172 4.81 -20.41 -3.12
N ASP A 173 6.08 -20.43 -2.71
CA ASP A 173 6.75 -19.37 -1.96
C ASP A 173 6.35 -17.98 -2.48
N HIS A 174 5.91 -17.10 -1.58
CA HIS A 174 5.37 -15.80 -1.93
C HIS A 174 6.38 -14.93 -2.70
N SER A 175 7.69 -15.13 -2.48
CA SER A 175 8.78 -14.44 -3.19
C SER A 175 9.07 -14.99 -4.60
N LYS A 176 8.44 -16.11 -4.99
CA LYS A 176 8.75 -16.84 -6.23
C LYS A 176 7.59 -16.83 -7.22
N SER A 177 7.97 -16.91 -8.49
CA SER A 177 7.06 -17.06 -9.64
C SER A 177 7.45 -18.26 -10.49
N PRO A 178 6.51 -18.87 -11.23
CA PRO A 178 6.79 -19.96 -12.15
C PRO A 178 7.88 -19.60 -13.18
N ASN A 179 8.85 -20.49 -13.37
CA ASN A 179 10.01 -20.23 -14.22
C ASN A 179 9.65 -20.03 -15.70
N PHE A 180 8.58 -20.67 -16.19
CA PHE A 180 8.17 -20.53 -17.58
C PHE A 180 7.74 -19.10 -17.93
N MET A 181 7.22 -18.34 -16.95
CA MET A 181 6.80 -16.94 -17.12
C MET A 181 7.96 -15.93 -17.08
N LYS A 182 9.08 -16.27 -16.43
CA LYS A 182 10.20 -15.34 -16.25
C LYS A 182 10.82 -14.94 -17.59
N ASN A 183 10.92 -13.64 -17.83
CA ASN A 183 11.41 -13.01 -19.04
C ASN A 183 10.69 -13.47 -20.31
N ALA A 184 9.40 -13.78 -20.21
CA ALA A 184 8.60 -14.23 -21.34
C ALA A 184 7.80 -13.09 -21.98
N VAL A 185 7.76 -13.09 -23.31
CA VAL A 185 6.89 -12.27 -24.15
C VAL A 185 5.98 -13.22 -24.91
N VAL A 186 4.67 -13.14 -24.68
CA VAL A 186 3.69 -14.03 -25.31
C VAL A 186 2.88 -13.25 -26.34
N HIS A 187 2.89 -13.73 -27.58
CA HIS A 187 2.10 -13.16 -28.67
C HIS A 187 0.68 -13.73 -28.66
N GLY A 188 -0.31 -12.87 -28.43
CA GLY A 188 -1.73 -13.23 -28.40
C GLY A 188 -2.59 -12.23 -27.64
N ASP A 189 -3.92 -12.46 -27.64
CA ASP A 189 -4.85 -11.68 -26.83
C ASP A 189 -4.65 -12.02 -25.34
N VAL A 190 -4.51 -10.98 -24.51
CA VAL A 190 -4.27 -11.13 -23.07
C VAL A 190 -5.36 -11.94 -22.38
N ARG A 191 -6.62 -11.87 -22.84
CA ARG A 191 -7.73 -12.64 -22.28
C ARG A 191 -7.58 -14.14 -22.50
N ASP A 192 -6.91 -14.54 -23.57
CA ASP A 192 -6.63 -15.96 -23.84
C ASP A 192 -5.36 -16.43 -23.13
N ILE A 193 -4.36 -15.56 -23.00
CA ILE A 193 -3.10 -15.88 -22.32
C ILE A 193 -3.32 -16.05 -20.82
N LEU A 194 -4.07 -15.16 -20.18
CA LEU A 194 -4.27 -15.17 -18.71
C LEU A 194 -4.96 -16.45 -18.22
N LYS A 195 -5.77 -17.12 -19.05
CA LYS A 195 -6.38 -18.44 -18.74
C LYS A 195 -5.34 -19.52 -18.37
N PHE A 196 -4.09 -19.35 -18.79
CA PHE A 196 -2.98 -20.28 -18.53
C PHE A 196 -1.96 -19.73 -17.55
N VAL A 197 -2.25 -18.60 -16.91
CA VAL A 197 -1.40 -18.01 -15.87
C VAL A 197 -1.91 -18.47 -14.50
N PRO A 198 -1.08 -19.11 -13.66
CA PRO A 198 -1.49 -19.52 -12.32
C PRO A 198 -1.89 -18.32 -11.44
N ASP A 199 -2.83 -18.56 -10.53
CA ASP A 199 -3.18 -17.62 -9.46
C ASP A 199 -1.94 -17.22 -8.67
N GLU A 200 -1.91 -15.97 -8.20
CA GLU A 200 -0.85 -15.47 -7.29
C GLU A 200 0.59 -15.74 -7.77
N SER A 201 0.83 -15.53 -9.06
CA SER A 201 2.12 -15.73 -9.72
C SER A 201 2.88 -14.43 -9.99
N ILE A 202 2.23 -13.26 -9.94
CA ILE A 202 2.78 -11.96 -10.31
C ILE A 202 2.96 -11.04 -9.09
N HIS A 203 4.09 -10.32 -9.04
CA HIS A 203 4.49 -9.47 -7.92
C HIS A 203 4.16 -7.99 -8.12
N LEU A 204 4.11 -7.53 -9.35
CA LEU A 204 3.76 -6.16 -9.72
C LEU A 204 3.18 -6.17 -11.14
N THR A 205 2.02 -5.57 -11.32
CA THR A 205 1.51 -5.25 -12.66
C THR A 205 1.64 -3.75 -12.88
N PHE A 206 2.31 -3.32 -13.95
CA PHE A 206 2.31 -1.91 -14.36
C PHE A 206 1.97 -1.81 -15.84
N THR A 207 0.94 -1.04 -16.17
CA THR A 207 0.45 -0.96 -17.54
C THR A 207 -0.21 0.37 -17.87
N SER A 208 -0.42 0.59 -19.16
CA SER A 208 -1.27 1.65 -19.69
C SER A 208 -2.16 1.05 -20.77
N PRO A 209 -3.48 0.92 -20.54
CA PRO A 209 -4.35 0.25 -21.47
C PRO A 209 -4.49 1.02 -22.79
N PRO A 210 -4.84 0.35 -23.89
CA PRO A 210 -5.19 1.02 -25.14
C PRO A 210 -6.39 1.94 -24.94
N TYR A 211 -6.16 3.26 -24.89
CA TYR A 211 -7.21 4.23 -24.60
C TYR A 211 -8.34 4.22 -25.66
N TYR A 212 -9.59 4.27 -25.20
CA TYR A 212 -10.81 4.20 -26.01
C TYR A 212 -10.75 5.05 -27.29
N ASN A 213 -10.61 4.41 -28.45
CA ASN A 213 -10.63 5.04 -29.78
C ASN A 213 -9.70 6.25 -29.91
N ALA A 214 -8.63 6.31 -29.10
CA ALA A 214 -7.66 7.39 -29.13
C ALA A 214 -6.57 7.16 -30.21
N ARG A 215 -6.44 5.91 -30.67
CA ARG A 215 -5.42 5.44 -31.62
C ARG A 215 -6.01 4.43 -32.59
N ASP A 216 -5.40 4.32 -33.77
CA ASP A 216 -5.92 3.53 -34.89
C ASP A 216 -5.90 2.00 -34.64
N TYR A 217 -5.14 1.54 -33.65
CA TYR A 217 -5.03 0.13 -33.27
C TYR A 217 -6.01 -0.31 -32.16
N SER A 218 -6.80 0.62 -31.62
CA SER A 218 -7.70 0.36 -30.50
C SER A 218 -9.10 0.84 -30.85
N ILE A 219 -9.84 0.01 -31.58
CA ILE A 219 -11.21 0.31 -32.04
C ILE A 219 -12.19 -0.50 -31.20
N TYR A 220 -13.07 0.21 -30.49
CA TYR A 220 -14.17 -0.32 -29.69
C TYR A 220 -15.48 0.27 -30.21
N SER A 221 -16.54 -0.54 -30.22
CA SER A 221 -17.85 -0.14 -30.73
C SER A 221 -18.53 0.88 -29.81
N SER A 222 -18.25 0.79 -28.50
CA SER A 222 -18.74 1.75 -27.51
C SER A 222 -17.81 1.92 -26.32
N TYR A 223 -17.99 3.01 -25.57
CA TYR A 223 -17.25 3.24 -24.34
C TYR A 223 -17.57 2.20 -23.26
N LYS A 224 -18.80 1.67 -23.28
CA LYS A 224 -19.23 0.59 -22.38
C LYS A 224 -18.45 -0.68 -22.67
N GLU A 225 -18.37 -1.09 -23.94
CA GLU A 225 -17.59 -2.26 -24.37
C GLU A 225 -16.11 -2.12 -23.99
N TYR A 226 -15.55 -0.91 -24.08
CA TYR A 226 -14.19 -0.64 -23.62
C TYR A 226 -14.02 -0.87 -22.11
N LEU A 227 -14.94 -0.39 -21.28
CA LEU A 227 -14.89 -0.61 -19.84
C LEU A 227 -15.10 -2.09 -19.48
N GLU A 228 -15.99 -2.79 -20.18
CA GLU A 228 -16.21 -4.24 -20.03
C GLU A 228 -14.95 -5.03 -20.37
N PHE A 229 -14.26 -4.69 -21.47
CA PHE A 229 -12.96 -5.27 -21.81
C PHE A 229 -11.91 -5.08 -20.70
N LEU A 230 -11.80 -3.86 -20.15
CA LEU A 230 -10.88 -3.62 -19.03
C LEU A 230 -11.30 -4.37 -17.78
N GLU A 231 -12.59 -4.49 -17.50
CA GLU A 231 -13.12 -5.26 -16.37
C GLU A 231 -12.76 -6.75 -16.49
N GLU A 232 -12.92 -7.35 -17.67
CA GLU A 232 -12.51 -8.74 -17.94
C GLU A 232 -11.02 -8.95 -17.67
N VAL A 233 -10.16 -8.07 -18.21
CA VAL A 233 -8.71 -8.20 -18.06
C VAL A 233 -8.28 -7.96 -16.61
N PHE A 234 -8.76 -6.89 -15.97
CA PHE A 234 -8.31 -6.52 -14.62
C PHE A 234 -8.84 -7.44 -13.52
N LYS A 235 -9.96 -8.15 -13.78
CA LYS A 235 -10.38 -9.27 -12.93
C LYS A 235 -9.37 -10.42 -12.96
N GLU A 236 -8.84 -10.76 -14.12
CA GLU A 236 -7.77 -11.76 -14.24
C GLU A 236 -6.44 -11.24 -13.68
N VAL A 237 -6.11 -9.96 -13.85
CA VAL A 237 -4.93 -9.33 -13.19
C VAL A 237 -5.03 -9.48 -11.66
N TYR A 238 -6.22 -9.30 -11.07
CA TYR A 238 -6.42 -9.52 -9.64
C TYR A 238 -6.14 -10.96 -9.22
N ARG A 239 -6.63 -11.94 -10.00
CA ARG A 239 -6.42 -13.37 -9.75
C ARG A 239 -4.94 -13.73 -9.75
N VAL A 240 -4.20 -13.30 -10.76
CA VAL A 240 -2.78 -13.66 -10.94
C VAL A 240 -1.83 -12.84 -10.07
N THR A 241 -2.25 -11.68 -9.57
CA THR A 241 -1.46 -10.89 -8.62
C THR A 241 -1.42 -11.57 -7.25
N LYS A 242 -0.26 -11.63 -6.63
CA LYS A 242 -0.08 -12.18 -5.27
C LYS A 242 -0.78 -11.32 -4.21
N GLU A 243 -1.25 -11.94 -3.13
CA GLU A 243 -1.85 -11.25 -1.98
C GLU A 243 -0.99 -10.06 -1.51
N GLY A 244 -1.59 -8.89 -1.29
CA GLY A 244 -0.87 -7.72 -0.79
C GLY A 244 0.12 -7.09 -1.77
N ARG A 245 0.19 -7.57 -3.03
CA ARG A 245 1.04 -7.02 -4.10
C ARG A 245 0.28 -6.01 -4.97
N PHE A 246 1.02 -5.28 -5.80
CA PHE A 246 0.57 -4.04 -6.41
C PHE A 246 0.14 -4.18 -7.87
N PHE A 247 -0.89 -3.41 -8.22
CA PHE A 247 -1.30 -3.12 -9.58
C PHE A 247 -1.29 -1.60 -9.79
N ILE A 248 -0.52 -1.16 -10.77
CA ILE A 248 -0.33 0.25 -11.10
C ILE A 248 -0.84 0.50 -12.50
N LEU A 249 -1.77 1.43 -12.61
CA LEU A 249 -2.49 1.73 -13.84
C LEU A 249 -2.23 3.17 -14.26
N ASN A 250 -1.47 3.37 -15.35
CA ASN A 250 -1.35 4.68 -15.97
C ASN A 250 -2.53 4.90 -16.93
N THR A 251 -3.33 5.93 -16.64
CA THR A 251 -4.51 6.28 -17.44
C THR A 251 -4.75 7.79 -17.45
N SER A 252 -5.53 8.28 -18.42
CA SER A 252 -5.88 9.69 -18.51
C SER A 252 -7.27 9.90 -19.11
N PRO A 253 -7.94 11.03 -18.79
CA PRO A 253 -9.15 11.41 -19.49
C PRO A 253 -8.85 11.74 -20.95
N ILE A 254 -9.54 11.06 -21.87
CA ILE A 254 -9.36 11.28 -23.31
C ILE A 254 -10.42 12.22 -23.87
N ILE A 255 -10.09 12.87 -24.98
CA ILE A 255 -11.02 13.77 -25.69
C ILE A 255 -11.31 13.17 -27.05
N ILE A 256 -12.58 12.90 -27.32
CA ILE A 256 -13.06 12.53 -28.64
C ILE A 256 -13.50 13.81 -29.38
N PRO A 257 -12.96 14.05 -30.59
CA PRO A 257 -13.32 15.23 -31.38
C PRO A 257 -14.82 15.19 -31.73
N ARG A 258 -15.38 16.38 -31.98
CA ARG A 258 -16.77 16.50 -32.45
C ARG A 258 -16.91 15.87 -33.84
N ALA A 259 -18.03 15.19 -34.11
CA ALA A 259 -18.34 14.63 -35.42
C ALA A 259 -18.59 15.70 -36.50
N GLY A 260 -18.96 16.92 -36.09
CA GLY A 260 -19.26 18.03 -36.99
C GLY A 260 -19.50 19.33 -36.22
N ARG A 261 -19.75 20.44 -36.93
CA ARG A 261 -19.88 21.79 -36.33
C ARG A 261 -21.03 21.91 -35.33
N GLN A 262 -22.09 21.13 -35.51
CA GLN A 262 -23.29 21.12 -34.65
C GLN A 262 -23.10 20.29 -33.37
N TYR A 263 -22.04 19.46 -33.30
CA TYR A 263 -21.79 18.57 -32.17
C TYR A 263 -20.69 19.13 -31.26
N SER A 264 -20.73 18.76 -29.98
CA SER A 264 -19.67 19.04 -29.02
C SER A 264 -18.61 17.94 -29.03
N SER A 265 -17.39 18.28 -28.62
CA SER A 265 -16.40 17.27 -28.26
C SER A 265 -16.76 16.69 -26.89
N LYS A 266 -16.47 15.41 -26.68
CA LYS A 266 -16.72 14.73 -25.40
C LYS A 266 -15.40 14.33 -24.76
N ARG A 267 -15.26 14.59 -23.47
CA ARG A 267 -14.13 14.13 -22.66
C ARG A 267 -14.58 12.93 -21.84
N TYR A 268 -13.97 11.77 -22.06
CA TYR A 268 -14.26 10.54 -21.33
C TYR A 268 -13.35 10.44 -20.11
N PRO A 269 -13.90 10.34 -18.89
CA PRO A 269 -13.13 10.34 -17.65
C PRO A 269 -12.66 8.93 -17.25
N ILE A 270 -11.90 8.27 -18.13
CA ILE A 270 -11.45 6.86 -17.95
C ILE A 270 -10.97 6.52 -16.53
N PRO A 271 -10.07 7.30 -15.89
CA PRO A 271 -9.57 6.97 -14.55
C PRO A 271 -10.67 6.90 -13.49
N TYR A 272 -11.70 7.73 -13.64
CA TYR A 272 -12.82 7.84 -12.69
C TYR A 272 -13.86 6.75 -12.93
N ASP A 273 -14.05 6.35 -14.19
CA ASP A 273 -15.01 5.30 -14.54
C ASP A 273 -14.46 3.89 -14.24
N ILE A 274 -13.14 3.68 -14.36
CA ILE A 274 -12.52 2.38 -14.06
C ILE A 274 -12.30 2.14 -12.56
N HIS A 275 -12.11 3.20 -11.78
CA HIS A 275 -11.90 3.12 -10.33
C HIS A 275 -12.95 2.28 -9.57
N PRO A 276 -14.28 2.55 -9.69
CA PRO A 276 -15.29 1.77 -8.99
C PRO A 276 -15.31 0.30 -9.42
N LEU A 277 -14.96 0.00 -10.68
CA LEU A 277 -14.85 -1.38 -11.16
C LEU A 277 -13.70 -2.11 -10.47
N LEU A 278 -12.54 -1.46 -10.33
CA LEU A 278 -11.38 -2.04 -9.62
C LEU A 278 -11.69 -2.26 -8.14
N VAL A 279 -12.34 -1.31 -7.46
CA VAL A 279 -12.73 -1.46 -6.05
C VAL A 279 -13.72 -2.62 -5.88
N LYS A 280 -14.68 -2.78 -6.81
CA LYS A 280 -15.61 -3.92 -6.83
C LYS A 280 -14.89 -5.27 -7.01
N MET A 281 -13.77 -5.30 -7.73
CA MET A 281 -12.88 -6.47 -7.84
C MET A 281 -12.02 -6.71 -6.59
N ARG A 282 -12.20 -5.92 -5.53
CA ARG A 282 -11.43 -5.97 -4.27
C ARG A 282 -10.00 -5.44 -4.38
N TRP A 283 -9.70 -4.60 -5.37
CA TRP A 283 -8.51 -3.77 -5.31
C TRP A 283 -8.67 -2.70 -4.23
N GLU A 284 -7.64 -2.52 -3.41
CA GLU A 284 -7.54 -1.41 -2.46
C GLU A 284 -6.82 -0.25 -3.15
N PHE A 285 -7.46 0.91 -3.18
CA PHE A 285 -6.81 2.12 -3.68
C PHE A 285 -5.83 2.65 -2.63
N ILE A 286 -4.58 2.85 -3.03
CA ILE A 286 -3.50 3.27 -2.14
C ILE A 286 -3.14 4.74 -2.38
N ASP A 287 -2.98 5.14 -3.64
CA ASP A 287 -2.53 6.49 -4.00
C ASP A 287 -2.87 6.84 -5.46
N ASP A 288 -2.93 8.14 -5.76
CA ASP A 288 -2.95 8.71 -7.12
C ASP A 288 -1.72 9.56 -7.39
N ILE A 289 -0.81 9.01 -8.19
CA ILE A 289 0.39 9.71 -8.60
C ILE A 289 0.10 10.50 -9.88
N ILE A 290 0.40 11.79 -9.87
CA ILE A 290 0.23 12.68 -11.02
C ILE A 290 1.52 12.68 -11.84
N TRP A 291 1.47 12.07 -13.02
CA TRP A 291 2.54 12.24 -14.00
C TRP A 291 2.35 13.56 -14.73
N LEU A 292 3.17 14.55 -14.36
CA LEU A 292 3.21 15.87 -14.95
C LEU A 292 4.21 15.92 -16.12
N LYS A 293 3.69 16.16 -17.31
CA LYS A 293 4.46 16.35 -18.54
C LYS A 293 4.68 17.85 -18.79
N PRO A 294 5.77 18.25 -19.47
CA PRO A 294 5.94 19.64 -19.91
C PRO A 294 4.80 20.09 -20.79
N GLU A 295 4.32 21.32 -20.61
CA GLU A 295 3.20 21.85 -21.40
C GLU A 295 3.48 21.86 -22.91
N ALA A 296 4.74 22.06 -23.31
CA ALA A 296 5.16 22.01 -24.71
C ALA A 296 4.96 20.64 -25.38
N SER A 297 4.81 19.57 -24.60
CA SER A 297 4.64 18.20 -25.10
C SER A 297 3.19 17.80 -25.38
N VAL A 298 2.21 18.67 -25.06
CA VAL A 298 0.79 18.36 -25.23
C VAL A 298 0.12 19.27 -26.26
N LYS A 299 -0.98 18.79 -26.86
CA LYS A 299 -1.73 19.57 -27.85
C LYS A 299 -2.27 20.86 -27.22
N ASN A 300 -1.96 22.00 -27.84
CA ASN A 300 -2.48 23.30 -27.41
C ASN A 300 -4.00 23.39 -27.64
N ARG A 301 -4.75 23.59 -26.56
CA ARG A 301 -6.22 23.76 -26.52
C ARG A 301 -6.63 25.17 -26.11
N ASN A 302 -5.68 25.99 -25.68
CA ASN A 302 -5.91 27.34 -25.20
C ASN A 302 -5.83 28.40 -26.31
N ALA A 303 -5.42 28.05 -27.54
CA ALA A 303 -5.20 29.01 -28.62
C ALA A 303 -6.39 29.97 -28.87
N GLY A 304 -7.63 29.45 -28.92
CA GLY A 304 -8.81 30.31 -29.08
C GLY A 304 -9.04 31.22 -27.86
N PHE A 305 -8.87 30.68 -26.65
CA PHE A 305 -9.02 31.45 -25.42
C PHE A 305 -7.99 32.59 -25.30
N LEU A 306 -6.76 32.37 -25.75
CA LEU A 306 -5.71 33.40 -25.80
C LEU A 306 -6.13 34.60 -26.66
N GLN A 307 -6.90 34.37 -27.73
CA GLN A 307 -7.37 35.42 -28.64
C GLN A 307 -8.54 36.20 -28.06
N HIS A 308 -9.59 35.51 -27.61
CA HIS A 308 -10.86 36.17 -27.29
C HIS A 308 -11.13 36.38 -25.80
N ARG A 309 -10.48 35.62 -24.90
CA ARG A 309 -10.64 35.62 -23.43
C ARG A 309 -12.08 35.55 -22.88
N LYS A 310 -13.05 35.19 -23.72
CA LYS A 310 -14.47 35.01 -23.35
C LYS A 310 -14.64 33.96 -22.24
N PRO A 311 -15.45 34.25 -21.20
CA PRO A 311 -15.90 33.25 -20.23
C PRO A 311 -16.52 32.02 -20.93
N LEU A 312 -16.49 30.86 -20.26
CA LEU A 312 -16.93 29.54 -20.77
C LEU A 312 -16.05 28.89 -21.85
N ALA A 313 -15.11 29.63 -22.44
CA ALA A 313 -14.23 29.10 -23.48
C ALA A 313 -12.84 28.67 -22.98
N TYR A 314 -12.53 28.83 -21.69
CA TYR A 314 -11.27 28.39 -21.09
C TYR A 314 -11.17 26.85 -21.06
N LYS A 315 -10.11 26.31 -21.66
CA LYS A 315 -9.88 24.86 -21.77
C LYS A 315 -8.38 24.55 -21.61
N PRO A 316 -7.90 24.25 -20.40
CA PRO A 316 -6.48 24.05 -20.16
C PRO A 316 -5.89 22.89 -20.97
N ASN A 317 -4.59 23.01 -21.24
CA ASN A 317 -3.78 21.96 -21.83
C ASN A 317 -3.68 20.78 -20.84
N PRO A 318 -4.01 19.54 -21.25
CA PRO A 318 -4.01 18.38 -20.36
C PRO A 318 -2.58 17.85 -20.19
N CYS A 319 -1.80 18.51 -19.33
CA CYS A 319 -0.39 18.17 -19.07
C CYS A 319 -0.20 16.95 -18.17
N THR A 320 -1.27 16.33 -17.67
CA THR A 320 -1.19 15.27 -16.66
C THR A 320 -1.78 13.94 -17.15
N GLU A 321 -1.16 12.85 -16.70
CA GLU A 321 -1.76 11.52 -16.62
C GLU A 321 -1.80 11.07 -15.16
N ILE A 322 -2.63 10.08 -14.85
CA ILE A 322 -2.83 9.57 -13.50
C ILE A 322 -2.27 8.15 -13.45
N VAL A 323 -1.27 7.96 -12.60
CA VAL A 323 -0.67 6.68 -12.26
C VAL A 323 -1.36 6.20 -10.98
N MET A 324 -2.43 5.44 -11.14
CA MET A 324 -3.26 4.96 -10.04
C MET A 324 -2.61 3.75 -9.38
N VAL A 325 -2.44 3.78 -8.07
CA VAL A 325 -1.77 2.73 -7.30
C VAL A 325 -2.80 1.93 -6.53
N TYR A 326 -2.88 0.63 -6.87
CA TYR A 326 -3.75 -0.32 -6.20
C TYR A 326 -2.95 -1.46 -5.57
N ARG A 327 -3.52 -2.03 -4.51
CA ARG A 327 -3.00 -3.23 -3.85
C ARG A 327 -4.07 -4.32 -3.84
N LYS A 328 -3.67 -5.57 -4.09
CA LYS A 328 -4.57 -6.71 -3.91
C LYS A 328 -4.92 -6.79 -2.43
N LYS A 329 -6.22 -6.75 -2.10
CA LYS A 329 -6.71 -6.77 -0.71
C LYS A 329 -6.02 -7.84 0.13
N THR A 330 -5.59 -7.44 1.32
CA THR A 330 -4.99 -8.32 2.32
C THR A 330 -5.18 -7.71 3.71
N ASP A 331 -5.37 -8.56 4.72
CA ASP A 331 -5.40 -8.13 6.12
C ASP A 331 -4.00 -8.15 6.75
N LYS A 332 -2.97 -8.53 5.97
CA LYS A 332 -1.59 -8.64 6.42
C LYS A 332 -0.88 -7.29 6.32
N LEU A 333 -0.03 -7.01 7.31
CA LEU A 333 0.80 -5.81 7.30
C LEU A 333 1.86 -5.89 6.19
N ILE A 334 2.36 -4.73 5.74
CA ILE A 334 3.41 -4.67 4.71
C ILE A 334 4.66 -5.46 5.12
N ASP A 335 4.99 -5.49 6.41
CA ASP A 335 6.10 -6.27 6.96
C ASP A 335 5.99 -7.76 6.68
N TRP A 336 4.76 -8.29 6.58
CA TRP A 336 4.57 -9.69 6.20
C TRP A 336 5.09 -9.95 4.80
N ASN A 337 4.79 -9.06 3.83
CA ASN A 337 5.32 -9.15 2.45
C ASN A 337 6.85 -9.07 2.45
N ILE A 338 7.43 -8.15 3.22
CA ILE A 338 8.88 -7.93 3.26
C ILE A 338 9.61 -9.15 3.85
N LYS A 339 9.05 -9.76 4.90
CA LYS A 339 9.61 -10.95 5.55
C LYS A 339 9.61 -12.21 4.67
N GLN A 340 8.97 -12.18 3.50
CA GLN A 340 9.02 -13.29 2.55
C GLN A 340 10.35 -13.33 1.76
N TYR A 341 11.17 -12.28 1.85
CA TYR A 341 12.42 -12.16 1.09
C TYR A 341 13.63 -12.40 1.99
N ASP A 342 14.69 -12.97 1.39
CA ASP A 342 16.00 -13.04 2.03
C ASP A 342 16.52 -11.64 2.35
N PHE A 343 17.18 -11.49 3.50
CA PHE A 343 17.70 -10.20 3.97
C PHE A 343 18.58 -9.50 2.93
N GLY A 344 19.41 -10.24 2.20
CA GLY A 344 20.25 -9.68 1.12
C GLY A 344 19.44 -9.04 0.00
N ILE A 345 18.35 -9.67 -0.44
CA ILE A 345 17.46 -9.11 -1.48
C ILE A 345 16.78 -7.84 -0.97
N VAL A 346 16.36 -7.82 0.29
CA VAL A 346 15.75 -6.63 0.91
C VAL A 346 16.75 -5.48 0.93
N GLU A 347 17.99 -5.71 1.39
CA GLU A 347 19.04 -4.69 1.41
C GLU A 347 19.39 -4.19 0.00
N GLU A 348 19.56 -5.09 -0.96
CA GLU A 348 19.88 -4.72 -2.35
C GLU A 348 18.75 -4.01 -3.09
N SER A 349 17.51 -4.15 -2.60
CA SER A 349 16.34 -3.50 -3.19
C SER A 349 16.05 -2.13 -2.58
N LYS A 350 16.77 -1.71 -1.54
CA LYS A 350 16.60 -0.38 -0.94
C LYS A 350 16.84 0.72 -1.97
N ILE A 351 16.02 1.76 -1.87
CA ILE A 351 16.16 2.96 -2.68
C ILE A 351 17.20 3.85 -2.01
N ASN A 352 18.35 3.98 -2.66
CA ASN A 352 19.45 4.83 -2.22
C ASN A 352 19.38 6.20 -2.93
N GLY A 353 19.84 7.25 -2.25
CA GLY A 353 19.85 8.61 -2.77
C GLY A 353 18.51 9.33 -2.63
N ASP A 354 18.33 10.38 -3.44
CA ASP A 354 17.12 11.20 -3.41
C ASP A 354 15.92 10.44 -3.99
N PHE A 355 14.74 10.72 -3.45
CA PHE A 355 13.46 10.21 -3.93
C PHE A 355 12.41 11.32 -3.90
N GLU A 356 11.41 11.24 -4.78
CA GLU A 356 10.28 12.16 -4.72
C GLU A 356 9.41 11.86 -3.50
N SER A 357 9.32 12.84 -2.60
CA SER A 357 8.41 12.81 -1.45
C SER A 357 6.98 13.24 -1.80
N SER A 358 6.74 13.70 -3.03
CA SER A 358 5.44 14.15 -3.53
C SER A 358 4.86 13.12 -4.50
N ASN A 359 3.53 13.02 -4.53
CA ASN A 359 2.79 12.25 -5.54
C ASN A 359 2.81 12.91 -6.94
N VAL A 360 3.51 14.02 -7.16
CA VAL A 360 3.66 14.64 -8.49
C VAL A 360 5.01 14.28 -9.09
N TRP A 361 4.99 13.48 -10.15
CA TRP A 361 6.19 13.06 -10.87
C TRP A 361 6.34 13.84 -12.17
N LYS A 362 7.39 14.64 -12.25
CA LYS A 362 7.75 15.41 -13.46
C LYS A 362 8.63 14.54 -14.34
N ILE A 363 8.08 14.04 -15.44
CA ILE A 363 8.80 13.15 -16.36
C ILE A 363 8.44 13.54 -17.79
N ASP A 364 9.46 13.69 -18.63
CA ASP A 364 9.26 14.02 -20.04
C ASP A 364 8.71 12.82 -20.81
N PRO A 365 7.72 13.01 -21.70
CA PRO A 365 7.23 11.93 -22.54
C PRO A 365 8.27 11.54 -23.59
N VAL A 366 8.19 10.29 -24.06
CA VAL A 366 9.06 9.76 -25.12
C VAL A 366 8.26 9.50 -26.39
N PHE A 367 8.94 9.59 -27.53
CA PHE A 367 8.36 9.29 -28.84
C PHE A 367 8.99 8.04 -29.44
N ASP A 368 8.16 7.17 -30.01
CA ASP A 368 8.59 6.01 -30.78
C ASP A 368 7.87 6.02 -32.14
N LYS A 369 8.63 5.75 -33.22
CA LYS A 369 8.10 5.79 -34.59
C LYS A 369 7.09 4.68 -34.87
N THR A 370 7.24 3.54 -34.21
CA THR A 370 6.45 2.33 -34.43
C THR A 370 5.27 2.28 -33.46
N HIS A 371 5.46 2.71 -32.22
CA HIS A 371 4.43 2.76 -31.18
C HIS A 371 4.17 4.20 -30.71
N SER A 372 3.02 4.77 -31.04
CA SER A 372 2.75 6.20 -30.78
C SER A 372 2.42 6.56 -29.33
N ALA A 373 2.31 5.58 -28.43
CA ALA A 373 1.90 5.76 -27.03
C ALA A 373 2.81 5.02 -26.05
N VAL A 374 4.12 5.22 -26.15
CA VAL A 374 5.09 4.58 -25.23
C VAL A 374 5.23 5.41 -23.96
N PHE A 375 5.04 4.79 -22.79
CA PHE A 375 5.41 5.45 -21.53
C PHE A 375 6.94 5.47 -21.35
N PRO A 376 7.52 6.54 -20.77
CA PRO A 376 8.97 6.69 -20.60
C PRO A 376 9.62 5.57 -19.78
N LEU A 377 10.88 5.25 -20.11
CA LEU A 377 11.67 4.29 -19.34
C LEU A 377 11.86 4.74 -17.88
N GLU A 378 11.99 6.05 -17.65
CA GLU A 378 12.09 6.62 -16.31
C GLU A 378 10.85 6.33 -15.46
N LEU A 379 9.65 6.48 -16.04
CA LEU A 379 8.39 6.18 -15.35
C LEU A 379 8.33 4.70 -14.95
N CYS A 380 8.70 3.78 -15.84
CA CYS A 380 8.80 2.36 -15.52
C CYS A 380 9.81 2.08 -14.41
N ASN A 381 10.99 2.72 -14.48
CA ASN A 381 12.04 2.52 -13.49
C ASN A 381 11.57 2.96 -12.10
N LYS A 382 10.88 4.10 -11.99
CA LYS A 382 10.31 4.55 -10.70
C LYS A 382 9.31 3.55 -10.16
N VAL A 383 8.34 3.15 -10.98
CA VAL A 383 7.31 2.18 -10.58
C VAL A 383 7.94 0.86 -10.11
N ILE A 384 8.88 0.29 -10.88
CA ILE A 384 9.52 -0.98 -10.51
C ILE A 384 10.31 -0.83 -9.20
N LYS A 385 11.05 0.27 -9.00
CA LYS A 385 11.83 0.51 -7.78
C LYS A 385 10.95 0.64 -6.54
N PHE A 386 9.83 1.35 -6.61
CA PHE A 386 8.99 1.62 -5.46
C PHE A 386 8.09 0.44 -5.08
N TYR A 387 7.71 -0.41 -6.03
CA TYR A 387 6.65 -1.41 -5.83
C TYR A 387 7.07 -2.87 -6.11
N SER A 388 8.38 -3.15 -6.21
CA SER A 388 8.92 -4.51 -6.33
C SER A 388 10.30 -4.68 -5.71
N PHE A 389 10.65 -5.90 -5.32
CA PHE A 389 12.00 -6.33 -4.93
C PHE A 389 12.77 -6.87 -6.13
N LYS A 390 14.11 -6.91 -6.03
CA LYS A 390 14.95 -7.60 -7.02
C LYS A 390 14.53 -9.07 -7.14
N GLY A 391 14.53 -9.59 -8.36
CA GLY A 391 14.07 -10.95 -8.66
C GLY A 391 12.55 -11.11 -8.83
N ASP A 392 11.76 -10.08 -8.49
CA ASP A 392 10.31 -10.11 -8.68
C ASP A 392 9.93 -10.25 -10.15
N LEU A 393 8.77 -10.86 -10.39
CA LEU A 393 8.13 -10.92 -11.70
C LEU A 393 7.17 -9.75 -11.90
N VAL A 394 7.51 -8.83 -12.80
CA VAL A 394 6.67 -7.70 -13.20
C VAL A 394 5.88 -8.01 -14.47
N PHE A 395 4.66 -7.52 -14.57
CA PHE A 395 3.72 -7.86 -15.65
C PHE A 395 3.20 -6.63 -16.38
N ASP A 396 3.14 -6.71 -17.71
CA ASP A 396 2.37 -5.79 -18.55
C ASP A 396 1.39 -6.57 -19.46
N PRO A 397 0.06 -6.46 -19.23
CA PRO A 397 -0.95 -7.03 -20.12
C PRO A 397 -1.01 -6.37 -21.51
N PHE A 398 -0.47 -5.16 -21.65
CA PHE A 398 -0.55 -4.33 -22.85
C PHE A 398 0.85 -3.82 -23.25
N ALA A 399 1.77 -4.74 -23.48
CA ALA A 399 3.20 -4.46 -23.48
C ALA A 399 3.67 -3.42 -24.53
N GLY A 400 2.98 -3.28 -25.66
CA GLY A 400 3.32 -2.34 -26.72
C GLY A 400 4.79 -2.52 -27.14
N SER A 401 5.59 -1.48 -26.96
CA SER A 401 7.03 -1.53 -27.30
C SER A 401 7.93 -2.30 -26.30
N GLY A 402 7.38 -2.79 -25.19
CA GLY A 402 8.11 -3.57 -24.18
C GLY A 402 8.96 -2.75 -23.20
N THR A 403 8.65 -1.46 -23.00
CA THR A 403 9.42 -0.59 -22.10
C THR A 403 9.49 -1.14 -20.68
N LEU A 404 8.39 -1.73 -20.17
CA LEU A 404 8.39 -2.35 -18.83
C LEU A 404 9.44 -3.47 -18.74
N GLY A 405 9.49 -4.36 -19.73
CA GLY A 405 10.46 -5.45 -19.73
C GLY A 405 11.90 -4.94 -19.75
N LYS A 406 12.18 -3.87 -20.52
CA LYS A 406 13.51 -3.24 -20.54
C LYS A 406 13.87 -2.65 -19.18
N ALA A 407 12.94 -1.95 -18.53
CA ALA A 407 13.13 -1.42 -17.19
C ALA A 407 13.34 -2.53 -16.15
N ALA A 408 12.59 -3.62 -16.24
CA ALA A 408 12.73 -4.78 -15.37
C ALA A 408 14.14 -5.38 -15.44
N LEU A 409 14.65 -5.61 -16.66
CA LEU A 409 16.01 -6.09 -16.86
C LEU A 409 17.07 -5.17 -16.26
N ASN A 410 16.94 -3.85 -16.49
CA ASN A 410 17.87 -2.85 -15.96
C ASN A 410 17.89 -2.78 -14.43
N LEU A 411 16.84 -3.28 -13.78
CA LEU A 411 16.67 -3.23 -12.33
C LEU A 411 16.74 -4.62 -11.71
N ASP A 412 17.25 -5.63 -12.40
CA ASP A 412 17.36 -7.02 -11.89
C ASP A 412 16.00 -7.64 -11.49
N ARG A 413 14.93 -7.33 -12.23
CA ARG A 413 13.61 -7.98 -12.11
C ARG A 413 13.34 -8.85 -13.33
N HIS A 414 12.54 -9.90 -13.12
CA HIS A 414 11.97 -10.67 -14.22
C HIS A 414 10.75 -9.95 -14.79
N PHE A 415 10.45 -10.15 -16.07
CA PHE A 415 9.22 -9.65 -16.67
C PHE A 415 8.36 -10.77 -17.26
N PHE A 416 7.06 -10.51 -17.36
CA PHE A 416 6.11 -11.22 -18.20
C PHE A 416 5.36 -10.18 -19.03
N LEU A 417 5.31 -10.33 -20.35
CA LEU A 417 4.69 -9.36 -21.25
C LEU A 417 3.72 -10.07 -22.18
N THR A 418 2.56 -9.46 -22.42
CA THR A 418 1.62 -9.91 -23.45
C THR A 418 1.37 -8.81 -24.46
N GLU A 419 1.34 -9.17 -25.74
CA GLU A 419 1.08 -8.24 -26.84
C GLU A 419 0.39 -8.97 -27.98
N LYS A 420 -0.68 -8.35 -28.50
CA LYS A 420 -1.53 -8.93 -29.54
C LYS A 420 -1.02 -8.62 -30.94
N GLU A 421 -0.46 -7.44 -31.15
CA GLU A 421 -0.06 -6.93 -32.45
C GLU A 421 1.36 -7.40 -32.80
N LYS A 422 1.49 -8.21 -33.86
CA LYS A 422 2.78 -8.74 -34.33
C LYS A 422 3.85 -7.65 -34.53
N LYS A 423 3.47 -6.47 -35.05
CA LYS A 423 4.39 -5.34 -35.24
C LYS A 423 5.05 -4.86 -33.94
N TYR A 424 4.34 -4.96 -32.82
CA TYR A 424 4.85 -4.58 -31.51
C TYR A 424 5.72 -5.68 -30.91
N ILE A 425 5.40 -6.95 -31.14
CA ILE A 425 6.31 -8.07 -30.84
C ILE A 425 7.67 -7.89 -31.52
N GLU A 426 7.71 -7.54 -32.81
CA GLU A 426 8.98 -7.28 -33.50
C GLU A 426 9.72 -6.07 -32.92
N ARG A 427 8.98 -5.00 -32.54
CA ARG A 427 9.58 -3.84 -31.85
C ARG A 427 10.21 -4.21 -30.51
N ILE A 428 9.58 -5.11 -29.73
CA ILE A 428 10.13 -5.62 -28.47
C ILE A 428 11.46 -6.36 -28.73
N LYS A 429 11.53 -7.19 -29.78
CA LYS A 429 12.77 -7.90 -30.16
C LYS A 429 13.90 -6.94 -30.50
N GLU A 430 13.61 -5.90 -31.28
CA GLU A 430 14.59 -4.84 -31.60
C GLU A 430 15.10 -4.15 -30.33
N ASN A 431 14.18 -3.75 -29.45
CA ASN A 431 14.49 -3.05 -28.21
C ASN A 431 15.40 -3.88 -27.28
N PHE A 432 15.19 -5.20 -27.19
CA PHE A 432 16.05 -6.09 -26.40
C PHE A 432 17.36 -6.47 -27.08
N ASN A 433 17.48 -6.38 -28.40
CA ASN A 433 18.74 -6.60 -29.09
C ASN A 433 19.68 -5.39 -28.96
N GLN A 434 19.15 -4.17 -28.96
CA GLN A 434 19.95 -2.96 -28.75
C GLN A 434 20.60 -2.89 -27.36
N SER A 435 19.96 -3.46 -26.32
CA SER A 435 20.51 -3.47 -24.96
C SER A 435 21.67 -4.47 -24.76
N LYS A 436 21.80 -5.48 -25.63
CA LYS A 436 22.90 -6.48 -25.56
C LYS A 436 24.28 -5.89 -25.83
N ILE A 437 24.36 -4.72 -26.47
CA ILE A 437 25.64 -4.09 -26.84
C ILE A 437 26.45 -3.66 -25.59
N PHE A 438 25.80 -3.49 -24.43
CA PHE A 438 26.46 -2.98 -23.22
C PHE A 438 26.28 -3.84 -21.96
N SER A 439 25.72 -5.06 -22.06
CA SER A 439 25.43 -5.88 -20.86
C SER A 439 25.66 -7.38 -21.06
N GLN A 440 26.49 -7.98 -20.19
CA GLN A 440 26.59 -9.43 -20.02
C GLN A 440 25.30 -9.94 -19.34
N ASN A 441 24.21 -10.08 -20.10
CA ASN A 441 22.88 -10.25 -19.50
C ASN A 441 22.63 -11.65 -18.93
N LYS A 442 22.44 -11.69 -17.60
CA LYS A 442 21.92 -12.81 -16.80
C LYS A 442 20.47 -13.22 -17.18
N PHE A 443 19.77 -12.39 -17.96
CA PHE A 443 18.34 -12.53 -18.26
C PHE A 443 18.10 -12.57 -19.77
N ILE A 444 17.68 -13.73 -20.30
CA ILE A 444 17.40 -13.93 -21.73
C ILE A 444 15.89 -13.88 -21.99
N PRO A 445 15.40 -12.94 -22.83
CA PRO A 445 14.01 -12.89 -23.25
C PRO A 445 13.59 -14.14 -24.04
N LYS A 446 12.43 -14.71 -23.71
CA LYS A 446 11.77 -15.79 -24.45
C LYS A 446 10.56 -15.24 -25.20
N PHE A 447 10.51 -15.44 -26.51
CA PHE A 447 9.35 -15.07 -27.33
C PHE A 447 8.52 -16.32 -27.62
N LEU A 448 7.27 -16.33 -27.20
CA LEU A 448 6.41 -17.51 -27.23
C LEU A 448 5.14 -17.20 -28.03
N SER A 449 4.69 -18.17 -28.83
CA SER A 449 3.30 -18.23 -29.27
C SER A 449 2.40 -18.62 -28.09
N LEU A 450 1.10 -18.36 -28.23
CA LEU A 450 0.11 -18.82 -27.26
C LEU A 450 0.19 -20.34 -27.03
N ASP A 451 0.33 -21.14 -28.09
CA ASP A 451 0.37 -22.61 -27.95
C ASP A 451 1.64 -23.09 -27.23
N ASN A 452 2.81 -22.52 -27.56
CA ASN A 452 4.04 -22.85 -26.84
C ASN A 452 3.94 -22.47 -25.35
N PHE A 453 3.27 -21.37 -25.03
CA PHE A 453 3.04 -20.95 -23.65
C PHE A 453 2.12 -21.93 -22.89
N LYS A 454 1.05 -22.41 -23.53
CA LYS A 454 0.16 -23.43 -22.95
C LYS A 454 0.91 -24.71 -22.60
N ASP A 455 1.79 -25.16 -23.49
CA ASP A 455 2.53 -26.42 -23.29
C ASP A 455 3.57 -26.32 -22.17
N LEU A 456 4.17 -25.14 -21.97
CA LEU A 456 5.09 -24.89 -20.87
C LEU A 456 4.41 -24.83 -19.51
N ASN A 457 3.12 -24.47 -19.45
CA ASN A 457 2.34 -24.43 -18.21
C ASN A 457 1.85 -25.83 -17.77
N LYS A 458 1.81 -26.82 -18.68
CA LYS A 458 1.41 -28.21 -18.37
C LYS A 458 2.54 -29.06 -17.78
N LYS A 459 3.78 -28.56 -17.82
CA LYS A 459 4.98 -29.20 -17.27
C LYS A 459 5.34 -28.54 -15.95
#